data_AF-A0A9P6X9X5-F1
#
_entry.id   AF-A0A9P6X9X5-F1
#
_cell.length_a   1.000
_cell.length_b   1.000
_cell.length_c   1.000
_cell.angle_alpha   90.00
_cell.angle_beta   90.00
_cell.angle_gamma   90.00
#
_symmetry.space_group_name_H-M   'P 1'
#
loop_
_entity.id
_entity.type
_entity.pdbx_description
1 polymer ?
#
loop_
_entity_poly.entity_id
_entity_poly.type
_entity_poly.pdbx_seq_one_letter_code
_entity_poly.pdbx_strand_id
1 'polypeptide(L)'
;MSVSEGLPSGEASEPSEANSDNLPHMLFYGPPGAGKKTRIAAVLREVYGPAVEKIKVEPRQFVTSSNRKMNFSVVSSNFHMELNPSDLGMYDRVIVQDVIKGIAQTQQIDANAKHQFKIVVIDKADELTREAQAALRRTMEKYTSSMRLILCCNTLSKIIPPVRSRCLLIRVPRPEIEETVGALLNVASKENFQLSKQLAADIAEHSERNMRASLLALETTATQRHL
;
A
#
# COMPACT_ATOMS: atom_id res chain seq x y z
N MET A 1 -62.85 -20.19 4.49
CA MET A 1 -62.76 -18.93 3.71
C MET A 1 -61.51 -18.21 4.16
N SER A 2 -60.51 -18.24 3.29
CA SER A 2 -59.15 -17.76 3.46
C SER A 2 -59.12 -16.24 3.34
N VAL A 3 -58.48 -15.56 4.29
CA VAL A 3 -58.15 -14.13 4.18
C VAL A 3 -56.74 -14.04 3.61
N SER A 4 -56.63 -13.52 2.40
CA SER A 4 -55.37 -13.25 1.70
C SER A 4 -54.96 -11.80 1.96
N GLU A 5 -54.01 -11.57 2.86
CA GLU A 5 -53.25 -10.33 2.92
C GLU A 5 -51.97 -10.51 2.10
N GLY A 6 -51.88 -9.78 0.99
CA GLY A 6 -50.70 -9.74 0.14
C GLY A 6 -49.57 -8.96 0.80
N LEU A 7 -48.38 -9.56 0.82
CA LEU A 7 -47.14 -8.87 1.16
C LEU A 7 -46.85 -7.78 0.12
N PRO A 8 -46.43 -6.56 0.51
CA PRO A 8 -45.71 -5.71 -0.40
C PRO A 8 -44.30 -6.27 -0.60
N SER A 9 -43.99 -6.63 -1.84
CA SER A 9 -42.65 -6.92 -2.34
C SER A 9 -41.78 -5.67 -2.17
N GLY A 10 -41.05 -5.59 -1.05
CA GLY A 10 -39.99 -4.61 -0.85
C GLY A 10 -38.82 -4.95 -1.76
N GLU A 11 -38.63 -4.10 -2.77
CA GLU A 11 -37.46 -4.08 -3.63
C GLU A 11 -36.19 -4.13 -2.78
N ALA A 12 -35.30 -5.06 -3.12
CA ALA A 12 -33.96 -5.12 -2.57
C ALA A 12 -33.28 -3.77 -2.87
N SER A 13 -33.10 -2.95 -1.84
CA SER A 13 -32.28 -1.75 -1.91
C SER A 13 -30.88 -2.19 -2.33
N GLU A 14 -30.52 -1.85 -3.58
CA GLU A 14 -29.17 -1.90 -4.11
C GLU A 14 -28.21 -1.30 -3.07
N PRO A 15 -27.00 -1.86 -2.88
CA PRO A 15 -26.04 -1.27 -1.97
C PRO A 15 -25.75 0.14 -2.45
N SER A 16 -26.23 1.12 -1.69
CA SER A 16 -26.03 2.55 -1.92
C SER A 16 -24.59 2.79 -2.36
N GLU A 17 -24.41 3.39 -3.54
CA GLU A 17 -23.13 3.85 -4.07
C GLU A 17 -22.36 4.53 -2.94
N ALA A 18 -21.41 3.80 -2.36
CA ALA A 18 -20.55 4.34 -1.33
C ALA A 18 -19.77 5.46 -2.01
N ASN A 19 -20.11 6.71 -1.67
CA ASN A 19 -19.46 7.94 -2.14
C ASN A 19 -18.00 7.68 -2.50
N SER A 20 -17.73 7.50 -3.80
CA SER A 20 -16.43 7.20 -4.39
C SER A 20 -15.41 8.33 -4.16
N ASP A 21 -15.86 9.42 -3.54
CA ASP A 21 -15.14 10.65 -3.27
C ASP A 21 -14.50 10.73 -1.88
N ASN A 22 -14.70 9.75 -0.99
CA ASN A 22 -14.23 9.88 0.39
C ASN A 22 -13.25 8.79 0.89
N LEU A 23 -12.24 8.45 0.08
CA LEU A 23 -11.15 7.59 0.55
C LEU A 23 -10.26 8.34 1.57
N PRO A 24 -10.27 8.01 2.87
CA PRO A 24 -9.43 8.71 3.85
C PRO A 24 -7.93 8.48 3.58
N HIS A 25 -7.07 9.32 4.14
CA HIS A 25 -5.65 8.95 4.21
C HIS A 25 -5.53 7.65 5.03
N MET A 26 -4.68 6.72 4.60
CA MET A 26 -4.54 5.41 5.25
C MET A 26 -3.13 5.25 5.79
N LEU A 27 -2.98 4.58 6.93
CA LEU A 27 -1.69 4.25 7.52
C LEU A 27 -1.69 2.77 7.89
N PHE A 28 -0.98 1.98 7.09
CA PHE A 28 -0.74 0.55 7.32
C PHE A 28 0.47 0.38 8.23
N TYR A 29 0.28 -0.34 9.34
CA TYR A 29 1.36 -0.61 10.29
C TYR A 29 1.38 -2.07 10.75
N GLY A 30 2.56 -2.56 11.09
CA GLY A 30 2.76 -3.94 11.52
C GLY A 30 4.16 -4.48 11.20
N PRO A 31 4.46 -5.72 11.56
CA PRO A 31 5.78 -6.32 11.33
C PRO A 31 6.16 -6.38 9.83
N PRO A 32 7.46 -6.40 9.52
CA PRO A 32 7.93 -6.59 8.15
C PRO A 32 7.47 -7.95 7.62
N GLY A 33 7.17 -8.02 6.32
CA GLY A 33 6.78 -9.29 5.69
C GLY A 33 5.35 -9.77 5.97
N ALA A 34 4.54 -9.04 6.74
CA ALA A 34 3.14 -9.37 7.02
C ALA A 34 2.15 -9.09 5.87
N GLY A 35 2.62 -8.63 4.70
CA GLY A 35 1.75 -8.34 3.55
C GLY A 35 1.15 -6.92 3.50
N LYS A 36 1.73 -5.95 4.22
CA LYS A 36 1.29 -4.52 4.17
C LYS A 36 1.24 -3.99 2.73
N LYS A 37 2.33 -4.12 1.97
CA LYS A 37 2.41 -3.69 0.56
C LYS A 37 1.39 -4.40 -0.32
N THR A 38 1.18 -5.69 -0.10
CA THR A 38 0.18 -6.48 -0.83
C THR A 38 -1.23 -5.94 -0.62
N ARG A 39 -1.57 -5.57 0.62
CA ARG A 39 -2.87 -4.93 0.94
C ARG A 39 -2.99 -3.55 0.30
N ILE A 40 -1.91 -2.76 0.29
CA ILE A 40 -1.90 -1.45 -0.39
C ILE A 40 -2.15 -1.63 -1.90
N ALA A 41 -1.47 -2.56 -2.54
CA ALA A 41 -1.68 -2.87 -3.95
C ALA A 41 -3.11 -3.35 -4.23
N ALA A 42 -3.69 -4.16 -3.35
CA ALA A 42 -5.09 -4.59 -3.46
C ALA A 42 -6.06 -3.40 -3.33
N VAL A 43 -5.83 -2.47 -2.40
CA VAL A 43 -6.62 -1.24 -2.27
C VAL A 43 -6.50 -0.38 -3.54
N LEU A 44 -5.28 -0.21 -4.07
CA LEU A 44 -5.06 0.53 -5.31
C LEU A 44 -5.80 -0.11 -6.50
N ARG A 45 -5.79 -1.43 -6.59
CA ARG A 45 -6.48 -2.20 -7.63
C ARG A 45 -8.00 -2.11 -7.49
N GLU A 46 -8.52 -2.05 -6.28
CA GLU A 46 -9.95 -1.84 -6.04
C GLU A 46 -10.40 -0.43 -6.46
N VAL A 47 -9.59 0.59 -6.16
CA VAL A 47 -9.92 1.99 -6.48
C VAL A 47 -9.78 2.29 -7.98
N TYR A 48 -8.67 1.91 -8.60
CA TYR A 48 -8.35 2.31 -9.99
C TYR A 48 -8.47 1.16 -11.01
N GLY A 49 -8.79 -0.04 -10.55
CA GLY A 49 -8.81 -1.23 -11.40
C GLY A 49 -7.42 -1.78 -11.74
N PRO A 50 -7.33 -2.75 -12.66
CA PRO A 50 -6.08 -3.44 -13.01
C PRO A 50 -5.05 -2.55 -13.72
N ALA A 51 -5.45 -1.38 -14.22
CA ALA A 51 -4.54 -0.46 -14.91
C ALA A 51 -3.46 0.14 -13.98
N VAL A 52 -3.66 0.06 -12.66
CA VAL A 52 -2.71 0.57 -11.65
C VAL A 52 -1.39 -0.19 -11.61
N GLU A 53 -1.36 -1.43 -12.12
CA GLU A 53 -0.15 -2.26 -12.17
C GLU A 53 0.83 -1.81 -13.25
N LYS A 54 0.40 -0.94 -14.17
CA LYS A 54 1.28 -0.31 -15.16
C LYS A 54 2.07 0.80 -14.50
N ILE A 55 3.27 0.45 -14.05
CA ILE A 55 4.16 1.32 -13.31
C ILE A 55 5.39 1.65 -14.19
N LYS A 56 5.85 2.90 -14.15
CA LYS A 56 7.06 3.38 -14.81
C LYS A 56 8.02 3.95 -13.77
N VAL A 57 9.30 3.70 -13.95
CA VAL A 57 10.36 4.32 -13.15
C VAL A 57 10.81 5.59 -13.86
N GLU A 58 10.52 6.75 -13.29
CA GLU A 58 10.89 8.05 -13.85
C GLU A 58 12.02 8.67 -13.01
N PRO A 59 13.17 8.99 -13.61
CA PRO A 59 14.20 9.74 -12.91
C PRO A 59 13.70 11.18 -12.72
N ARG A 60 13.55 11.61 -11.47
CA ARG A 60 13.26 13.00 -11.12
C ARG A 60 14.52 13.68 -10.64
N GLN A 61 14.65 14.94 -11.03
CA GLN A 61 15.72 15.83 -10.57
C GLN A 61 15.15 16.77 -9.55
N PHE A 62 15.86 16.94 -8.44
CA PHE A 62 15.61 18.05 -7.53
C PHE A 62 16.90 18.84 -7.32
N VAL A 63 16.73 20.13 -7.07
CA VAL A 63 17.82 21.03 -6.72
C VAL A 63 17.85 21.16 -5.20
N THR A 64 18.98 20.84 -4.61
CA THR A 64 19.22 21.05 -3.17
C THR A 64 19.33 22.54 -2.85
N SER A 65 19.17 22.91 -1.57
CA SER A 65 19.46 24.27 -1.09
C SER A 65 20.90 24.72 -1.37
N SER A 66 21.83 23.78 -1.59
CA SER A 66 23.22 24.02 -1.98
C SER A 66 23.44 24.10 -3.50
N ASN A 67 22.36 24.24 -4.29
CA ASN A 67 22.36 24.32 -5.74
C ASN A 67 22.96 23.10 -6.48
N ARG A 68 23.09 21.96 -5.78
CA ARG A 68 23.47 20.68 -6.40
C ARG A 68 22.23 19.96 -6.92
N LYS A 69 22.31 19.47 -8.16
CA LYS A 69 21.27 18.65 -8.78
C LYS A 69 21.46 17.20 -8.34
N MET A 70 20.42 16.61 -7.80
CA MET A 70 20.40 15.21 -7.38
C MET A 70 19.30 14.49 -8.15
N ASN A 71 19.62 13.28 -8.61
CA ASN A 71 18.68 12.40 -9.29
C ASN A 71 18.12 11.41 -8.27
N PHE A 72 16.82 11.20 -8.28
CA PHE A 72 16.18 10.09 -7.57
C PHE A 72 15.15 9.43 -8.49
N SER A 73 15.02 8.11 -8.37
CA SER A 73 14.02 7.35 -9.11
C SER A 73 12.69 7.40 -8.39
N VAL A 74 11.63 7.76 -9.11
CA VAL A 74 10.27 7.66 -8.60
C VAL A 74 9.51 6.62 -9.38
N VAL A 75 8.86 5.74 -8.63
CA VAL A 75 7.98 4.71 -9.18
C VAL A 75 6.61 5.35 -9.33
N SER A 76 6.15 5.55 -10.56
CA SER A 76 4.90 6.27 -10.83
C SER A 76 4.02 5.54 -11.83
N SER A 77 2.72 5.63 -11.60
CA SER A 77 1.68 5.24 -12.54
C SER A 77 0.82 6.46 -12.89
N ASN A 78 -0.14 6.26 -13.78
CA ASN A 78 -1.15 7.25 -14.12
C ASN A 78 -1.97 7.65 -12.88
N PHE A 79 -2.22 6.68 -11.99
CA PHE A 79 -3.13 6.83 -10.84
C PHE A 79 -2.44 7.02 -9.49
N HIS A 80 -1.26 6.45 -9.30
CA HIS A 80 -0.54 6.55 -8.04
C HIS A 80 0.96 6.82 -8.22
N MET A 81 1.62 7.19 -7.14
CA MET A 81 3.06 7.36 -7.08
C MET A 81 3.59 6.74 -5.80
N GLU A 82 4.72 6.06 -5.86
CA GLU A 82 5.36 5.44 -4.71
C GLU A 82 6.67 6.15 -4.40
N LEU A 83 6.88 6.46 -3.12
CA LEU A 83 8.06 7.10 -2.59
C LEU A 83 8.65 6.24 -1.49
N ASN A 84 9.95 5.99 -1.59
CA ASN A 84 10.70 5.29 -0.57
C ASN A 84 11.76 6.24 0.03
N PRO A 85 11.64 6.60 1.32
CA PRO A 85 12.57 7.50 2.02
C PRO A 85 14.03 7.08 1.94
N SER A 86 14.33 5.78 1.84
CA SER A 86 15.72 5.30 1.71
C SER A 86 16.43 5.86 0.48
N ASP A 87 15.67 6.16 -0.58
CA ASP A 87 16.19 6.66 -1.85
C ASP A 87 16.39 8.20 -1.81
N LEU A 88 15.86 8.84 -0.75
CA LEU A 88 15.81 10.30 -0.57
C LEU A 88 16.97 10.82 0.31
N GLY A 89 17.57 9.96 1.13
CA GLY A 89 18.67 10.29 2.03
C GLY A 89 18.33 11.43 3.00
N MET A 90 19.27 12.35 3.21
CA MET A 90 19.13 13.49 4.14
C MET A 90 18.20 14.61 3.64
N TYR A 91 17.67 14.50 2.42
CA TYR A 91 16.86 15.53 1.78
C TYR A 91 15.36 15.17 1.74
N ASP A 92 14.96 14.16 2.52
CA ASP A 92 13.60 13.64 2.62
C ASP A 92 12.54 14.75 2.74
N ARG A 93 12.77 15.75 3.58
CA ARG A 93 11.85 16.89 3.79
C ARG A 93 11.62 17.69 2.50
N VAL A 94 12.67 18.01 1.77
CA VAL A 94 12.59 18.84 0.55
C VAL A 94 11.92 18.04 -0.56
N ILE A 95 12.33 16.79 -0.72
CA ILE A 95 11.82 15.92 -1.80
C ILE A 95 10.35 15.58 -1.58
N VAL A 96 9.94 15.26 -0.35
CA VAL A 96 8.52 15.01 -0.03
C VAL A 96 7.67 16.24 -0.34
N GLN A 97 8.15 17.45 -0.04
CA GLN A 97 7.41 18.67 -0.38
C GLN A 97 7.34 18.90 -1.89
N ASP A 98 8.46 18.75 -2.60
CA ASP A 98 8.54 19.05 -4.03
C ASP A 98 7.73 18.04 -4.85
N VAL A 99 7.90 16.76 -4.57
CA VAL A 99 7.16 15.67 -5.22
C VAL A 99 5.65 15.85 -5.02
N ILE A 100 5.22 16.09 -3.77
CA ILE A 100 3.80 16.23 -3.51
C ILE A 100 3.24 17.52 -4.14
N LYS A 101 3.99 18.62 -4.15
CA LYS A 101 3.57 19.85 -4.87
C LYS A 101 3.40 19.60 -6.36
N GLY A 102 4.35 18.89 -6.99
CA GLY A 102 4.25 18.54 -8.40
C GLY A 102 3.03 17.68 -8.71
N ILE A 103 2.72 16.71 -7.84
CA ILE A 103 1.52 15.86 -7.99
C ILE A 103 0.24 16.66 -7.83
N ALA A 104 0.16 17.54 -6.83
CA ALA A 104 -1.01 18.36 -6.60
C ALA A 104 -1.31 19.33 -7.76
N GLN A 105 -0.28 19.74 -8.50
CA GLN A 105 -0.40 20.59 -9.69
C GLN A 105 -0.74 19.80 -10.96
N THR A 106 -0.40 18.51 -11.01
CA THR A 106 -0.70 17.63 -12.15
C THR A 106 -2.13 17.08 -12.01
N GLN A 107 -3.12 17.97 -11.88
CA GLN A 107 -4.53 17.58 -11.96
C GLN A 107 -4.72 16.71 -13.20
N GLN A 108 -5.34 15.54 -13.03
CA GLN A 108 -5.58 14.64 -14.14
C GLN A 108 -6.35 15.39 -15.22
N ILE A 109 -5.78 15.45 -16.42
CA ILE A 109 -6.33 16.13 -17.59
C ILE A 109 -7.54 15.35 -18.14
N ASP A 110 -7.75 14.11 -17.67
CA ASP A 110 -8.91 13.29 -18.02
C ASP A 110 -10.12 13.63 -17.13
N ALA A 111 -11.00 14.49 -17.65
CA ALA A 111 -12.32 14.77 -17.09
C ALA A 111 -13.21 13.52 -16.93
N ASN A 112 -12.82 12.39 -17.52
CA ASN A 112 -13.52 11.10 -17.48
C ASN A 112 -12.93 10.10 -16.47
N ALA A 113 -11.92 10.47 -15.68
CA ALA A 113 -11.37 9.58 -14.66
C ALA A 113 -12.39 9.37 -13.51
N LYS A 114 -12.64 8.10 -13.15
CA LYS A 114 -13.56 7.70 -12.06
C LYS A 114 -13.27 8.37 -10.72
N HIS A 115 -12.01 8.78 -10.47
CA HIS A 115 -11.60 9.44 -9.25
C HIS A 115 -10.72 10.65 -9.58
N GLN A 116 -11.05 11.82 -9.03
CA GLN A 116 -10.35 13.08 -9.31
C GLN A 116 -9.12 13.31 -8.43
N PHE A 117 -8.73 12.34 -7.62
CA PHE A 117 -7.55 12.40 -6.76
C PHE A 117 -6.48 11.41 -7.19
N LYS A 118 -5.21 11.75 -6.93
CA LYS A 118 -4.05 10.86 -7.09
C LYS A 118 -3.64 10.28 -5.74
N ILE A 119 -3.32 8.99 -5.69
CA ILE A 119 -2.80 8.36 -4.45
C ILE A 119 -1.28 8.45 -4.42
N VAL A 120 -0.72 8.91 -3.30
CA VAL A 120 0.72 8.84 -3.03
C VAL A 120 0.96 7.82 -1.93
N VAL A 121 1.74 6.80 -2.27
CA VAL A 121 2.18 5.76 -1.34
C VAL A 121 3.56 6.13 -0.83
N ILE A 122 3.70 6.25 0.49
CA ILE A 122 5.01 6.42 1.14
C ILE A 122 5.32 5.12 1.86
N ASP A 123 6.27 4.37 1.32
CA ASP A 123 6.79 3.19 2.00
C ASP A 123 7.73 3.59 3.13
N LYS A 124 7.82 2.77 4.17
CA LYS A 124 8.71 3.01 5.33
C LYS A 124 8.61 4.44 5.89
N ALA A 125 7.38 4.94 6.07
CA ALA A 125 7.13 6.28 6.58
C ALA A 125 7.75 6.55 7.97
N ASP A 126 8.12 5.49 8.71
CA ASP A 126 8.85 5.55 9.96
C ASP A 126 10.37 5.83 9.82
N GLU A 127 10.91 5.76 8.60
CA GLU A 127 12.27 6.21 8.28
C GLU A 127 12.34 7.72 7.98
N LEU A 128 11.20 8.38 7.77
CA LEU A 128 11.15 9.84 7.57
C LEU A 128 11.54 10.59 8.85
N THR A 129 12.32 11.66 8.68
CA THR A 129 12.63 12.61 9.76
C THR A 129 11.36 13.26 10.32
N ARG A 130 11.40 13.66 11.60
CA ARG A 130 10.26 14.36 12.24
C ARG A 130 9.88 15.64 11.48
N GLU A 131 10.86 16.33 10.91
CA GLU A 131 10.63 17.51 10.08
C GLU A 131 9.94 17.19 8.75
N ALA A 132 10.33 16.09 8.08
CA ALA A 132 9.67 15.62 6.88
C ALA A 132 8.22 15.20 7.18
N GLN A 133 7.97 14.51 8.29
CA GLN A 133 6.62 14.16 8.72
C GLN A 133 5.76 15.40 9.04
N ALA A 134 6.35 16.42 9.68
CA ALA A 134 5.66 17.69 9.93
C ALA A 134 5.35 18.45 8.64
N ALA A 135 6.25 18.39 7.65
CA ALA A 135 6.00 18.91 6.32
C ALA A 135 4.86 18.14 5.61
N LEU A 136 4.90 16.81 5.66
CA LEU A 136 3.87 15.94 5.11
C LEU A 136 2.48 16.28 5.66
N ARG A 137 2.38 16.47 6.98
CA ARG A 137 1.13 16.87 7.65
C ARG A 137 0.54 18.16 7.06
N ARG A 138 1.36 19.21 6.85
CA ARG A 138 0.88 20.47 6.23
C ARG A 138 0.38 20.24 4.82
N THR A 139 1.06 19.38 4.08
CA THR A 139 0.72 19.05 2.70
C THR A 139 -0.56 18.22 2.59
N MET A 140 -0.79 17.30 3.54
CA MET A 140 -2.06 16.56 3.66
C MET A 140 -3.25 17.50 3.83
N GLU A 141 -3.12 18.50 4.71
CA GLU A 141 -4.17 19.49 4.95
C GLU A 141 -4.41 20.38 3.71
N LYS A 142 -3.35 20.77 3.01
CA LYS A 142 -3.45 21.68 1.86
C LYS A 142 -4.06 21.02 0.62
N TYR A 143 -3.76 19.74 0.35
CA TYR A 143 -4.10 19.07 -0.91
C TYR A 143 -5.05 17.88 -0.72
N THR A 144 -5.91 17.93 0.29
CA THR A 144 -6.83 16.82 0.62
C THR A 144 -7.81 16.47 -0.51
N SER A 145 -8.20 17.44 -1.34
CA SER A 145 -9.12 17.24 -2.47
C SER A 145 -8.45 16.57 -3.68
N SER A 146 -7.20 16.93 -3.99
CA SER A 146 -6.48 16.44 -5.16
C SER A 146 -5.60 15.23 -4.89
N MET A 147 -5.30 14.94 -3.62
CA MET A 147 -4.36 13.91 -3.22
C MET A 147 -4.83 13.12 -2.00
N ARG A 148 -4.76 11.80 -2.10
CA ARG A 148 -4.87 10.89 -0.93
C ARG A 148 -3.50 10.27 -0.64
N LEU A 149 -3.26 9.93 0.62
CA LEU A 149 -1.99 9.35 1.07
C LEU A 149 -2.22 7.96 1.62
N ILE A 150 -1.33 7.04 1.26
CA ILE A 150 -1.22 5.74 1.90
C ILE A 150 0.19 5.64 2.49
N LEU A 151 0.28 5.58 3.80
CA LEU A 151 1.53 5.44 4.54
C LEU A 151 1.71 3.99 4.94
N CYS A 152 2.92 3.45 4.74
CA CYS A 152 3.29 2.13 5.23
C CYS A 152 4.44 2.29 6.23
N CYS A 153 4.29 1.75 7.44
CA CYS A 153 5.37 1.75 8.42
C CYS A 153 5.47 0.43 9.17
N ASN A 154 6.63 0.16 9.76
CA ASN A 154 6.77 -0.99 10.66
C ASN A 154 6.36 -0.62 12.08
N THR A 155 6.82 0.53 12.54
CA THR A 155 6.65 0.97 13.92
C THR A 155 5.84 2.26 14.01
N LEU A 156 4.62 2.16 14.56
CA LEU A 156 3.70 3.29 14.69
C LEU A 156 4.21 4.39 15.63
N SER A 157 5.04 4.07 16.63
CA SER A 157 5.55 5.04 17.61
C SER A 157 6.51 6.08 17.01
N LYS A 158 7.14 5.77 15.87
CA LYS A 158 8.01 6.71 15.13
C LYS A 158 7.22 7.74 14.31
N ILE A 159 5.91 7.53 14.12
CA ILE A 159 5.05 8.47 13.41
C ILE A 159 4.51 9.52 14.39
N ILE A 160 4.66 10.80 14.03
CA ILE A 160 4.19 11.90 14.87
C ILE A 160 2.66 11.83 15.07
N PRO A 161 2.13 12.13 16.28
CA PRO A 161 0.69 12.11 16.55
C PRO A 161 -0.17 12.88 15.53
N PRO A 162 0.24 14.07 15.02
CA PRO A 162 -0.54 14.80 14.03
C PRO A 162 -0.78 14.06 12.70
N VAL A 163 0.15 13.21 12.26
CA VAL A 163 -0.06 12.39 11.05
C VAL A 163 -1.00 11.23 11.37
N ARG A 164 -0.84 10.60 12.54
CA ARG A 164 -1.69 9.48 12.99
C ARG A 164 -3.16 9.87 13.11
N SER A 165 -3.45 11.05 13.66
CA SER A 165 -4.83 11.50 13.86
C SER A 165 -5.57 11.82 12.55
N ARG A 166 -4.86 11.92 11.42
CA ARG A 166 -5.42 12.26 10.09
C ARG A 166 -5.52 11.04 9.18
N CYS A 167 -5.07 9.87 9.64
CA CYS A 167 -5.09 8.65 8.86
C CYS A 167 -5.98 7.60 9.51
N LEU A 168 -6.68 6.83 8.68
CA LEU A 168 -7.25 5.55 9.06
C LEU A 168 -6.11 4.58 9.37
N LEU A 169 -5.99 4.19 10.65
CA LEU A 169 -4.95 3.28 11.12
C LEU A 169 -5.37 1.83 10.84
N ILE A 170 -4.58 1.13 10.02
CA ILE A 170 -4.84 -0.26 9.65
C ILE A 170 -3.70 -1.14 10.14
N ARG A 171 -4.00 -1.97 11.14
CA ARG A 171 -3.05 -2.95 11.67
C ARG A 171 -3.00 -4.17 10.78
N VAL A 172 -1.80 -4.57 10.38
CA VAL A 172 -1.54 -5.82 9.65
C VAL A 172 -0.67 -6.72 10.54
N PRO A 173 -1.26 -7.64 11.31
CA PRO A 173 -0.51 -8.56 12.17
C PRO A 173 0.27 -9.61 11.34
N ARG A 174 1.21 -10.33 11.98
CA ARG A 174 1.78 -11.52 11.34
C ARG A 174 0.65 -12.55 11.14
N PRO A 175 0.58 -13.23 9.99
CA PRO A 175 -0.36 -14.33 9.81
C PRO A 175 -0.07 -15.45 10.79
N GLU A 176 -1.07 -16.24 11.13
CA GLU A 176 -0.89 -17.47 11.91
C GLU A 176 -0.10 -18.51 11.12
N ILE A 177 0.44 -19.51 11.83
CA ILE A 177 1.22 -20.59 11.21
C ILE A 177 0.34 -21.33 10.19
N GLU A 178 -0.91 -21.62 10.55
CA GLU A 178 -1.87 -22.30 9.66
C GLU A 178 -2.17 -21.50 8.39
N GLU A 179 -2.33 -20.18 8.50
CA GLU A 179 -2.54 -19.29 7.34
C GLU A 179 -1.31 -19.28 6.42
N THR A 180 -0.12 -19.28 7.02
CA THR A 180 1.16 -19.34 6.29
C THR A 180 1.29 -20.66 5.56
N VAL A 181 1.03 -21.79 6.23
CA VAL A 181 1.04 -23.14 5.65
C VAL A 181 0.03 -23.24 4.51
N GLY A 182 -1.20 -22.75 4.71
CA GLY A 182 -2.23 -22.73 3.68
C GLY A 182 -1.81 -21.95 2.43
N ALA A 183 -1.16 -20.80 2.61
CA ALA A 183 -0.61 -20.02 1.51
C ALA A 183 0.53 -20.75 0.79
N LEU A 184 1.47 -21.37 1.52
CA LEU A 184 2.57 -22.15 0.94
C LEU A 184 2.06 -23.34 0.12
N LEU A 185 1.05 -24.07 0.63
CA LEU A 185 0.44 -25.18 -0.10
C LEU A 185 -0.28 -24.71 -1.37
N ASN A 186 -0.93 -23.54 -1.35
CA ASN A 186 -1.57 -22.95 -2.52
C ASN A 186 -0.55 -22.51 -3.59
N VAL A 187 0.60 -22.00 -3.17
CA VAL A 187 1.70 -21.69 -4.11
C VAL A 187 2.28 -22.99 -4.67
N ALA A 188 2.55 -23.99 -3.82
CA ALA A 188 3.08 -25.28 -4.26
C ALA A 188 2.15 -25.99 -5.26
N SER A 189 0.83 -25.96 -5.04
CA SER A 189 -0.13 -26.57 -5.98
C SER A 189 -0.18 -25.87 -7.33
N LYS A 190 -0.04 -24.54 -7.36
CA LYS A 190 0.00 -23.76 -8.61
C LYS A 190 1.29 -23.97 -9.39
N GLU A 191 2.40 -24.15 -8.69
CA GLU A 191 3.72 -24.43 -9.28
C GLU A 191 3.96 -25.92 -9.57
N ASN A 192 2.94 -26.78 -9.37
CA ASN A 192 3.04 -28.23 -9.52
C ASN A 192 4.16 -28.89 -8.66
N PHE A 193 4.45 -28.30 -7.51
CA PHE A 193 5.46 -28.77 -6.56
C PHE A 193 4.81 -29.58 -5.42
N GLN A 194 5.37 -30.75 -5.13
CA GLN A 194 4.88 -31.58 -4.02
C GLN A 194 5.48 -31.11 -2.69
N LEU A 195 4.70 -30.32 -1.95
CA LEU A 195 5.05 -29.86 -0.61
C LEU A 195 4.32 -30.67 0.46
N SER A 196 5.07 -31.31 1.36
CA SER A 196 4.48 -31.96 2.54
C SER A 196 4.03 -30.91 3.56
N LYS A 197 2.91 -31.17 4.24
CA LYS A 197 2.39 -30.26 5.29
C LYS A 197 3.39 -30.05 6.43
N GLN A 198 4.18 -31.07 6.76
CA GLN A 198 5.23 -31.00 7.77
C GLN A 198 6.32 -30.00 7.36
N LEU A 199 6.85 -30.14 6.14
CA LEU A 199 7.86 -29.21 5.63
C LEU A 199 7.33 -27.77 5.54
N ALA A 200 6.07 -27.60 5.17
CA ALA A 200 5.43 -26.27 5.17
C ALA A 200 5.34 -25.66 6.58
N ALA A 201 5.03 -26.46 7.60
CA ALA A 201 5.01 -26.02 8.99
C ALA A 201 6.42 -25.67 9.48
N ASP A 202 7.42 -26.50 9.17
CA ASP A 202 8.83 -26.25 9.51
C ASP A 202 9.31 -24.93 8.91
N ILE A 203 8.98 -24.66 7.64
CA ILE A 203 9.32 -23.39 6.96
C ILE A 203 8.63 -22.22 7.65
N ALA A 204 7.35 -22.36 8.01
CA ALA A 204 6.58 -21.30 8.66
C ALA A 204 7.14 -20.96 10.05
N GLU A 205 7.56 -21.96 10.82
CA GLU A 205 8.23 -21.79 12.12
C GLU A 205 9.61 -21.13 11.97
N HIS A 206 10.47 -21.64 11.07
CA HIS A 206 11.80 -21.08 10.82
C HIS A 206 11.76 -19.64 10.28
N SER A 207 10.69 -19.30 9.56
CA SER A 207 10.49 -17.95 9.03
C SER A 207 9.89 -16.97 10.04
N GLU A 208 9.68 -17.39 11.29
CA GLU A 208 9.05 -16.59 12.34
C GLU A 208 7.69 -15.99 11.94
N ARG A 209 6.88 -16.69 11.13
CA ARG A 209 5.61 -16.14 10.59
C ARG A 209 5.79 -14.92 9.68
N ASN A 210 6.93 -14.79 9.00
CA ASN A 210 7.16 -13.79 7.95
C ASN A 210 6.88 -14.39 6.57
N MET A 211 5.77 -14.00 5.94
CA MET A 211 5.34 -14.55 4.65
C MET A 211 6.38 -14.41 3.55
N ARG A 212 7.09 -13.27 3.50
CA ARG A 212 8.12 -13.07 2.48
C ARG A 212 9.26 -14.06 2.69
N ALA A 213 9.73 -14.23 3.92
CA ALA A 213 10.78 -15.18 4.23
C ALA A 213 10.33 -16.62 3.97
N SER A 214 9.10 -16.97 4.32
CA SER A 214 8.52 -18.30 4.06
C SER A 214 8.45 -18.64 2.58
N LEU A 215 8.02 -17.69 1.74
CA LEU A 215 7.96 -17.90 0.30
C LEU A 215 9.36 -18.03 -0.32
N LEU A 216 10.31 -17.19 0.10
CA LEU A 216 11.71 -17.28 -0.37
C LEU A 216 12.38 -18.60 0.08
N ALA A 217 12.09 -19.05 1.30
CA ALA A 217 12.58 -20.33 1.82
C ALA A 217 12.01 -21.49 1.01
N LEU A 218 10.70 -21.47 0.72
CA LEU A 218 10.05 -22.47 -0.15
C LEU A 218 10.69 -22.51 -1.54
N GLU A 219 10.91 -21.34 -2.17
CA GLU A 219 11.57 -21.21 -3.47
C GLU A 219 12.99 -21.79 -3.45
N THR A 220 13.75 -21.50 -2.38
CA THR A 220 15.11 -22.03 -2.20
C THR A 220 15.11 -23.55 -2.08
N THR A 221 14.20 -24.12 -1.28
CA THR A 221 14.07 -25.59 -1.12
C THR A 221 13.62 -26.27 -2.41
N ALA A 222 12.72 -25.64 -3.17
CA ALA A 222 12.31 -26.15 -4.47
C ALA A 222 13.49 -26.20 -5.46
N THR A 223 14.27 -25.11 -5.55
CA THR A 223 15.41 -25.01 -6.45
C THR A 223 16.51 -26.05 -6.13
N GLN A 224 16.80 -26.28 -4.85
CA GLN A 224 17.82 -27.25 -4.41
C GLN A 224 17.45 -28.72 -4.70
N ARG A 225 16.15 -29.06 -4.75
CA ARG A 225 15.70 -30.43 -5.07
C ARG A 225 15.63 -30.73 -6.56
N HIS A 226 15.68 -29.69 -7.40
CA HIS A 226 15.69 -29.81 -8.86
C HIS A 226 17.11 -29.84 -9.46
N LEU A 227 18.15 -29.76 -8.61
CA LEU A 227 19.55 -30.04 -8.94
C LEU A 227 19.93 -31.43 -8.41
#